data_AF-Q5KED0-F1
#
_entry.id   AF-Q5KED0-F1
#
_cell.length_a   1.000
_cell.length_b   1.000
_cell.length_c   1.000
_cell.angle_alpha   90.00
_cell.angle_beta   90.00
_cell.angle_gamma   90.00
#
_symmetry.space_group_name_H-M   'P 1'
#
loop_
_entity.id
_entity.type
_entity.pdbx_description
1 polymer ?
#
loop_
_entity_poly.entity_id
_entity_poly.type
_entity_poly.pdbx_seq_one_letter_code
_entity_poly.pdbx_strand_id
1 'polypeptide(L)'
;MGLGFFAPSQHQQQQGIHDSLLIEADLFGKPSETSLGNVEDGHKPTRPVSTFGQRVIVAILFLAAFIGALKYMSSASLMGIIASLSTSDSSSLSAAFNRKCEALLTPPPKTYSNRLDSLVSELPQSTVWIAEPGPSASYFIGGFSTQDWWLSERPFFVAIGRFSQGSPRIFLVTPEFEALRASLIELPKDLDGLVTWVKWREDQSPYEALKAALDDEINAFVLDGLTRQFVAEGLRNVLREEKNYEVLEKIGLIRERKSHWEVGLLRCANQKTLHAIRKTRKRMHLGISESKTSRILEEEMAKTGLMGGEGLVLFGENAALPHGSGTDRKLIKSEMVLIDAGGKWGGYVSDITRTFALANSKIPLSHIEIWEAVHKAQHAPYAYLKTTNTTIPATFAQLDKAARSAIDSWAGSTAGTDIPNFDIFTHRLGHGIGIEGHESPYLIQGSLGERQVRSGHVFSLEPGIYLPINGKPVNGINGVGVRLEDCFVVTEDEDGGFKGEWLSGPVQSWGDV
;
A
#
# COMPACT_ATOMS: atom_id res chain seq x y z
N MET A 1 11.72 -39.22 -19.73
CA MET A 1 11.93 -38.71 -21.10
C MET A 1 11.49 -37.26 -21.09
N GLY A 2 12.37 -36.29 -20.85
CA GLY A 2 13.23 -35.63 -21.85
C GLY A 2 12.48 -34.44 -22.47
N LEU A 3 12.50 -33.26 -21.83
CA LEU A 3 13.25 -32.03 -22.22
C LEU A 3 12.59 -31.18 -23.31
N GLY A 4 12.51 -29.85 -23.09
CA GLY A 4 12.39 -28.87 -24.18
C GLY A 4 11.80 -27.50 -23.84
N PHE A 5 12.60 -26.60 -23.27
CA PHE A 5 12.40 -25.15 -23.28
C PHE A 5 12.59 -24.56 -24.68
N PHE A 6 11.86 -23.51 -25.07
CA PHE A 6 12.30 -22.54 -26.08
C PHE A 6 11.75 -21.13 -25.81
N ALA A 7 12.66 -20.16 -25.78
CA ALA A 7 12.43 -18.72 -25.90
C ALA A 7 12.57 -18.27 -27.38
N PRO A 8 12.09 -17.08 -27.77
CA PRO A 8 11.88 -16.71 -29.17
C PRO A 8 13.08 -15.99 -29.82
N SER A 9 13.21 -16.18 -31.13
CA SER A 9 14.24 -15.62 -32.02
C SER A 9 13.87 -14.25 -32.60
N GLN A 10 14.89 -13.39 -32.72
CA GLN A 10 14.89 -12.12 -33.46
C GLN A 10 14.68 -12.32 -34.97
N HIS A 11 14.08 -11.33 -35.65
CA HIS A 11 14.25 -11.13 -37.08
C HIS A 11 14.46 -9.65 -37.43
N GLN A 12 15.45 -9.44 -38.30
CA GLN A 12 15.96 -8.19 -38.86
C GLN A 12 15.15 -7.68 -40.07
N GLN A 13 15.08 -6.35 -40.16
CA GLN A 13 15.16 -5.46 -41.33
C GLN A 13 14.61 -5.88 -42.71
N GLN A 14 13.79 -4.99 -43.28
CA GLN A 14 13.84 -4.66 -44.72
C GLN A 14 13.59 -3.17 -44.97
N GLN A 15 14.43 -2.59 -45.84
CA GLN A 15 14.41 -1.21 -46.34
C GLN A 15 13.32 -0.99 -47.40
N GLY A 16 12.86 0.25 -47.54
CA GLY A 16 12.13 0.75 -48.70
C GLY A 16 12.27 2.27 -48.80
N ILE A 17 12.99 2.71 -49.84
CA ILE A 17 13.29 4.11 -50.20
C ILE A 17 12.17 4.62 -51.13
N HIS A 18 11.75 5.87 -51.00
CA HIS A 18 11.33 6.71 -52.13
C HIS A 18 11.47 8.21 -51.79
N ASP A 19 12.31 8.90 -52.58
CA ASP A 19 12.45 10.35 -52.67
C ASP A 19 11.31 10.99 -53.48
N SER A 20 10.95 12.23 -53.13
CA SER A 20 10.87 13.34 -54.12
C SER A 20 10.62 14.72 -53.45
N LEU A 21 11.42 15.69 -53.90
CA LEU A 21 11.46 17.12 -53.59
C LEU A 21 10.25 17.96 -54.07
N LEU A 22 10.05 19.15 -53.47
CA LEU A 22 10.08 20.51 -54.09
C LEU A 22 9.62 21.56 -53.03
N ILE A 23 10.48 22.50 -52.58
CA ILE A 23 10.54 23.97 -52.91
C ILE A 23 9.25 24.73 -52.51
N GLU A 24 9.24 25.73 -51.62
CA GLU A 24 9.65 27.16 -51.81
C GLU A 24 9.55 27.89 -50.43
N ALA A 25 10.63 28.44 -49.86
CA ALA A 25 10.95 29.88 -49.71
C ALA A 25 9.79 30.86 -49.43
N ASP A 26 9.82 31.53 -48.26
CA ASP A 26 9.55 32.98 -48.21
C ASP A 26 10.14 33.68 -46.97
N LEU A 27 10.49 34.95 -47.19
CA LEU A 27 11.35 35.83 -46.39
C LEU A 27 10.56 36.91 -45.61
N PHE A 28 11.28 37.57 -44.68
CA PHE A 28 11.02 38.89 -44.04
C PHE A 28 9.91 38.94 -42.97
N GLY A 29 10.03 39.63 -41.83
CA GLY A 29 11.04 40.57 -41.35
C GLY A 29 10.72 41.03 -39.92
N LYS A 30 11.75 41.53 -39.23
CA LYS A 30 11.69 42.45 -38.08
C LYS A 30 11.99 43.86 -38.63
N PRO A 31 11.51 44.99 -38.04
CA PRO A 31 12.05 45.45 -36.76
C PRO A 31 11.10 46.25 -35.85
N SER A 32 11.60 46.44 -34.63
CA SER A 32 11.13 47.32 -33.55
C SER A 32 11.69 48.74 -33.68
N GLU A 33 10.91 49.76 -33.31
CA GLU A 33 11.38 51.10 -32.84
C GLU A 33 10.20 51.80 -32.11
N THR A 34 10.31 52.03 -30.79
CA THR A 34 10.48 53.33 -30.08
C THR A 34 9.42 54.41 -30.30
N SER A 35 8.80 54.90 -29.21
CA SER A 35 8.67 56.35 -28.98
C SER A 35 8.47 56.70 -27.49
N LEU A 36 9.03 57.85 -27.14
CA LEU A 36 9.08 58.53 -25.85
C LEU A 36 7.85 59.45 -25.63
N GLY A 37 7.54 59.74 -24.36
CA GLY A 37 6.61 60.80 -23.94
C GLY A 37 6.68 61.12 -22.44
N ASN A 38 7.52 62.10 -22.09
CA ASN A 38 7.66 62.94 -20.88
C ASN A 38 6.34 63.46 -20.26
N VAL A 39 6.16 64.02 -19.05
CA VAL A 39 6.93 64.50 -17.84
C VAL A 39 5.83 64.92 -16.82
N GLU A 40 5.89 64.65 -15.50
CA GLU A 40 6.32 65.49 -14.33
C GLU A 40 5.54 64.86 -13.13
N ASP A 41 5.96 64.74 -11.86
CA ASP A 41 6.47 65.76 -10.94
C ASP A 41 6.98 65.10 -9.62
N GLY A 42 7.80 65.82 -8.85
CA GLY A 42 8.80 65.23 -7.93
C GLY A 42 8.44 64.93 -6.46
N HIS A 43 9.32 64.16 -5.79
CA HIS A 43 9.81 64.40 -4.40
C HIS A 43 10.99 63.46 -4.03
N LYS A 44 11.93 63.99 -3.22
CA LYS A 44 13.22 63.38 -2.81
C LYS A 44 13.09 62.16 -1.88
N PRO A 45 14.09 61.25 -1.84
CA PRO A 45 14.02 60.01 -1.06
C PRO A 45 14.56 60.15 0.37
N THR A 46 13.85 59.59 1.35
CA THR A 46 14.37 59.29 2.69
C THR A 46 14.95 57.87 2.70
N ARG A 47 16.16 57.71 3.26
CA ARG A 47 16.85 56.43 3.39
C ARG A 47 16.09 55.46 4.32
N PRO A 48 16.03 54.15 4.03
CA PRO A 48 15.49 53.18 4.97
C PRO A 48 16.50 52.88 6.08
N VAL A 49 15.98 52.83 7.30
CA VAL A 49 16.69 52.38 8.52
C VAL A 49 16.99 50.88 8.37
N SER A 50 18.21 50.46 8.75
CA SER A 50 18.67 49.09 8.55
C SER A 50 17.88 48.06 9.37
N THR A 51 17.30 47.08 8.71
CA THR A 51 16.57 45.91 9.27
C THR A 51 17.47 44.91 10.02
N PHE A 52 18.78 45.17 10.11
CA PHE A 52 19.75 44.32 10.80
C PHE A 52 19.72 44.51 12.32
N GLY A 53 19.60 45.76 12.81
CA GLY A 53 19.61 46.07 14.24
C GLY A 53 18.40 45.52 15.01
N GLN A 54 17.21 45.53 14.39
CA GLN A 54 16.00 44.96 15.00
C GLN A 54 16.05 43.42 15.11
N ARG A 55 16.69 42.73 14.16
CA ARG A 55 16.82 41.26 14.19
C ARG A 55 17.80 40.78 15.26
N VAL A 56 18.86 41.53 15.52
CA VAL A 56 19.85 41.21 16.57
C VAL A 56 19.25 41.43 17.97
N ILE A 57 18.48 42.50 18.18
CA ILE A 57 17.83 42.77 19.47
C ILE A 57 16.76 41.71 19.78
N VAL A 58 15.97 41.30 18.78
CA VAL A 58 14.98 40.21 18.96
C VAL A 58 15.68 38.88 19.27
N ALA A 59 16.78 38.54 18.58
CA ALA A 59 17.53 37.31 18.85
C ALA A 59 18.16 37.29 20.26
N ILE A 60 18.68 38.42 20.75
CA ILE A 60 19.24 38.53 22.11
C ILE A 60 18.14 38.41 23.17
N LEU A 61 16.96 39.01 22.95
CA LEU A 61 15.82 38.88 23.86
C LEU A 61 15.26 37.46 23.90
N PHE A 62 15.21 36.74 22.77
CA PHE A 62 14.84 35.33 22.72
C PHE A 62 15.85 34.44 23.45
N LEU A 63 17.16 34.70 23.29
CA LEU A 63 18.21 33.94 23.96
C LEU A 63 18.19 34.17 25.48
N ALA A 64 17.94 35.41 25.93
CA ALA A 64 17.80 35.74 27.34
C ALA A 64 16.54 35.12 27.97
N ALA A 65 15.42 35.11 27.24
CA ALA A 65 14.18 34.45 27.67
C ALA A 65 14.34 32.92 27.74
N PHE A 66 15.07 32.33 26.78
CA PHE A 66 15.36 30.90 26.75
C PHE A 66 16.27 30.46 27.91
N ILE A 67 17.33 31.24 28.20
CA ILE A 67 18.22 30.99 29.34
C ILE A 67 17.48 31.22 30.68
N GLY A 68 16.56 32.18 30.73
CA GLY A 68 15.66 32.39 31.87
C GLY A 68 14.73 31.21 32.11
N ALA A 69 14.14 30.64 31.04
CA ALA A 69 13.27 29.47 31.13
C ALA A 69 14.02 28.20 31.59
N LEU A 70 15.27 27.99 31.15
CA LEU A 70 16.09 26.86 31.61
C LEU A 70 16.42 26.91 33.11
N LYS A 71 16.45 28.11 33.73
CA LYS A 71 16.69 28.25 35.18
C LYS A 71 15.50 27.83 36.06
N TYR A 72 14.28 27.85 35.52
CA TYR A 72 13.05 27.51 36.25
C TYR A 72 12.50 26.13 35.91
N MET A 73 13.14 25.41 35.00
CA MET A 73 12.81 24.02 34.70
C MET A 73 13.48 23.09 35.71
N SER A 74 12.71 22.17 36.30
CA SER A 74 13.26 21.12 37.15
C SER A 74 14.24 20.25 36.35
N SER A 75 15.27 19.72 37.01
CA SER A 75 16.25 18.80 36.39
C SER A 75 15.58 17.57 35.75
N ALA A 76 14.40 17.17 36.23
CA ALA A 76 13.57 16.11 35.63
C ALA A 76 12.98 16.50 34.27
N SER A 77 12.60 17.76 34.07
CA SER A 77 12.06 18.28 32.79
C SER A 77 13.18 18.45 31.74
N LEU A 78 14.37 18.86 32.18
CA LEU A 78 15.55 18.92 31.31
C LEU A 78 16.04 17.53 30.89
N MET A 79 16.02 16.54 31.79
CA MET A 79 16.28 15.13 31.45
C MET A 79 15.22 14.55 30.49
N GLY A 80 13.95 14.96 30.60
CA GLY A 80 12.88 14.56 29.68
C GLY A 80 13.07 15.11 28.25
N ILE A 81 13.59 16.33 28.12
CA ILE A 81 13.90 16.94 26.81
C ILE A 81 15.22 16.41 26.24
N ILE A 82 16.22 16.14 27.08
CA ILE A 82 17.46 15.48 26.64
C ILE A 82 17.19 14.03 26.23
N ALA A 83 16.22 13.34 26.85
CA ALA A 83 15.74 12.04 26.40
C ALA A 83 15.00 12.12 25.05
N SER A 84 14.25 13.21 24.78
CA SER A 84 13.58 13.43 23.49
C SER A 84 14.51 13.94 22.37
N LEU A 85 15.67 14.51 22.73
CA LEU A 85 16.74 14.93 21.82
C LEU A 85 17.87 13.90 21.73
N SER A 86 17.79 12.79 22.47
CA SER A 86 18.63 11.65 22.19
C SER A 86 18.14 11.04 20.89
N THR A 87 18.97 11.13 19.85
CA THR A 87 18.85 10.29 18.66
C THR A 87 18.78 8.86 19.15
N SER A 88 17.55 8.33 19.28
CA SER A 88 17.36 6.94 19.66
C SER A 88 18.03 6.11 18.58
N ASP A 89 19.21 5.58 18.91
CA ASP A 89 19.84 4.56 18.11
C ASP A 89 18.89 3.36 18.17
N SER A 90 18.04 3.24 17.15
CA SER A 90 17.00 2.23 16.98
C SER A 90 17.60 0.84 16.70
N SER A 91 18.51 0.44 17.58
CA SER A 91 19.36 -0.74 17.43
C SER A 91 18.62 -2.06 17.67
N SER A 92 17.38 -2.06 18.13
CA SER A 92 16.49 -3.23 18.14
C SER A 92 15.05 -2.80 18.38
N LEU A 93 14.06 -3.49 17.81
CA LEU A 93 12.68 -3.38 18.31
C LEU A 93 12.66 -3.70 19.81
N SER A 94 11.96 -2.88 20.60
CA SER A 94 11.98 -3.04 22.06
C SER A 94 11.33 -4.37 22.46
N ALA A 95 11.81 -4.99 23.54
CA ALA A 95 11.21 -6.20 24.08
C ALA A 95 9.71 -6.00 24.44
N ALA A 96 9.34 -4.78 24.85
CA ALA A 96 7.96 -4.41 25.10
C ALA A 96 7.10 -4.42 23.82
N PHE A 97 7.64 -3.89 22.71
CA PHE A 97 6.96 -3.93 21.41
C PHE A 97 6.75 -5.36 20.93
N ASN A 98 7.80 -6.20 20.98
CA ASN A 98 7.69 -7.60 20.58
C ASN A 98 6.64 -8.35 21.42
N ARG A 99 6.66 -8.19 22.76
CA ARG A 99 5.61 -8.80 23.61
C ARG A 99 4.19 -8.34 23.26
N LYS A 100 4.01 -7.06 22.91
CA LYS A 100 2.71 -6.56 22.43
C LYS A 100 2.30 -7.23 21.12
N CYS A 101 3.23 -7.42 20.18
CA CYS A 101 2.95 -8.11 18.93
C CYS A 101 2.61 -9.59 19.12
N GLU A 102 3.32 -10.30 20.00
CA GLU A 102 3.01 -11.70 20.36
C GLU A 102 1.61 -11.81 20.98
N ALA A 103 1.25 -10.90 21.89
CA ALA A 103 -0.07 -10.91 22.52
C ALA A 103 -1.22 -10.73 21.51
N LEU A 104 -0.97 -10.07 20.37
CA LEU A 104 -1.95 -9.89 19.30
C LEU A 104 -2.16 -11.14 18.46
N LEU A 105 -1.28 -12.16 18.51
CA LEU A 105 -1.49 -13.40 17.77
C LEU A 105 -2.70 -14.19 18.31
N THR A 106 -3.12 -13.91 19.54
CA THR A 106 -4.39 -14.41 20.08
C THR A 106 -5.51 -13.41 19.74
N PRO A 107 -6.51 -13.80 18.93
CA PRO A 107 -7.64 -12.94 18.63
C PRO A 107 -8.50 -12.66 19.88
N PRO A 108 -9.13 -11.48 19.97
CA PRO A 108 -10.13 -11.20 21.00
C PRO A 108 -11.24 -12.26 20.99
N PRO A 109 -11.89 -12.53 22.14
CA PRO A 109 -13.04 -13.43 22.17
C PRO A 109 -14.14 -12.99 21.18
N LYS A 110 -14.79 -13.97 20.54
CA LYS A 110 -15.88 -13.76 19.58
C LYS A 110 -15.46 -13.06 18.28
N THR A 111 -14.17 -12.95 17.97
CA THR A 111 -13.70 -12.30 16.74
C THR A 111 -14.32 -12.94 15.50
N TYR A 112 -14.31 -14.27 15.39
CA TYR A 112 -14.79 -14.94 14.19
C TYR A 112 -16.30 -15.07 14.18
N SER A 113 -16.93 -15.34 15.33
CA SER A 113 -18.40 -15.32 15.40
C SER A 113 -18.98 -13.95 14.98
N ASN A 114 -18.36 -12.84 15.41
CA ASN A 114 -18.79 -11.50 15.01
C ASN A 114 -18.58 -11.23 13.51
N ARG A 115 -17.51 -11.78 12.92
CA ARG A 115 -17.28 -11.69 11.47
C ARG A 115 -18.33 -12.48 10.69
N LEU A 116 -18.71 -13.66 11.17
CA LEU A 116 -19.80 -14.44 10.59
C LEU A 116 -21.13 -13.70 10.68
N ASP A 117 -21.45 -13.12 11.84
CA ASP A 117 -22.66 -12.34 12.02
C ASP A 117 -22.70 -11.14 11.05
N SER A 118 -21.55 -10.48 10.86
CA SER A 118 -21.41 -9.38 9.90
C SER A 118 -21.57 -9.83 8.45
N LEU A 119 -21.03 -11.00 8.07
CA LEU A 119 -21.24 -11.55 6.73
C LEU A 119 -22.71 -11.89 6.50
N VAL A 120 -23.30 -12.61 7.45
CA VAL A 120 -24.68 -13.10 7.37
C VAL A 120 -25.68 -11.95 7.42
N SER A 121 -25.41 -10.84 8.11
CA SER A 121 -26.29 -9.67 8.11
C SER A 121 -26.47 -9.05 6.73
N GLU A 122 -25.43 -9.11 5.88
CA GLU A 122 -25.45 -8.55 4.53
C GLU A 122 -26.03 -9.52 3.48
N LEU A 123 -26.07 -10.82 3.77
CA LEU A 123 -26.67 -11.80 2.86
C LEU A 123 -28.20 -11.66 2.84
N PRO A 124 -28.85 -11.78 1.67
CA PRO A 124 -30.29 -11.99 1.62
C PRO A 124 -30.70 -13.25 2.41
N GLN A 125 -31.96 -13.30 2.84
CA GLN A 125 -32.48 -14.51 3.49
C GLN A 125 -32.33 -15.73 2.56
N SER A 126 -32.16 -16.92 3.15
CA SER A 126 -32.07 -18.17 2.39
C SER A 126 -30.90 -18.22 1.39
N THR A 127 -29.80 -17.54 1.71
CA THR A 127 -28.62 -17.40 0.85
C THR A 127 -27.36 -17.81 1.60
N VAL A 128 -26.43 -18.46 0.90
CA VAL A 128 -25.08 -18.77 1.40
C VAL A 128 -24.02 -17.94 0.70
N TRP A 129 -23.00 -17.50 1.43
CA TRP A 129 -21.77 -17.02 0.83
C TRP A 129 -20.80 -18.19 0.62
N ILE A 130 -20.16 -18.29 -0.54
CA ILE A 130 -19.28 -19.40 -0.88
C ILE A 130 -17.89 -18.90 -1.28
N ALA A 131 -16.84 -19.52 -0.72
CA ALA A 131 -15.44 -19.24 -1.06
C ALA A 131 -14.56 -20.49 -1.04
N GLU A 132 -13.49 -20.48 -1.82
CA GLU A 132 -12.43 -21.50 -1.78
C GLU A 132 -11.37 -21.18 -0.70
N PRO A 133 -10.42 -22.10 -0.40
CA PRO A 133 -9.28 -21.79 0.45
C PRO A 133 -8.59 -20.51 0.01
N GLY A 134 -8.47 -19.56 0.92
CA GLY A 134 -8.00 -18.23 0.57
C GLY A 134 -8.23 -17.17 1.63
N PRO A 135 -7.90 -15.91 1.29
CA PRO A 135 -7.91 -14.81 2.24
C PRO A 135 -9.28 -14.52 2.83
N SER A 136 -10.35 -14.55 2.03
CA SER A 136 -11.71 -14.34 2.54
C SER A 136 -12.15 -15.46 3.48
N ALA A 137 -11.89 -16.72 3.14
CA ALA A 137 -12.23 -17.83 4.04
C ALA A 137 -11.43 -17.75 5.34
N SER A 138 -10.11 -17.49 5.25
CA SER A 138 -9.25 -17.28 6.43
C SER A 138 -9.69 -16.11 7.30
N TYR A 139 -10.20 -15.04 6.68
CA TYR A 139 -10.81 -13.93 7.42
C TYR A 139 -12.02 -14.38 8.24
N PHE A 140 -12.99 -15.04 7.61
CA PHE A 140 -14.28 -15.36 8.25
C PHE A 140 -14.22 -16.55 9.22
N ILE A 141 -13.40 -17.56 8.92
CA ILE A 141 -13.36 -18.80 9.72
C ILE A 141 -12.00 -19.08 10.37
N GLY A 142 -11.02 -18.20 10.25
CA GLY A 142 -9.75 -18.26 10.97
C GLY A 142 -8.76 -19.35 10.56
N GLY A 143 -9.14 -20.19 9.61
CA GLY A 143 -8.29 -21.19 8.97
C GLY A 143 -8.58 -21.25 7.47
N PHE A 144 -8.29 -22.37 6.80
CA PHE A 144 -8.66 -22.54 5.40
C PHE A 144 -7.97 -21.55 4.44
N SER A 145 -6.69 -21.25 4.69
CA SER A 145 -5.87 -20.45 3.78
C SER A 145 -5.28 -21.31 2.66
N THR A 146 -4.73 -20.66 1.62
CA THR A 146 -3.97 -21.35 0.57
C THR A 146 -2.64 -21.94 1.06
N GLN A 147 -2.15 -21.53 2.23
CA GLN A 147 -0.96 -22.11 2.86
C GLN A 147 -1.30 -23.43 3.56
N ASP A 148 -2.51 -23.54 4.12
CA ASP A 148 -3.01 -24.77 4.73
C ASP A 148 -3.44 -25.78 3.66
N TRP A 149 -4.10 -25.26 2.62
CA TRP A 149 -4.74 -26.03 1.56
C TRP A 149 -4.66 -25.31 0.22
N TRP A 150 -3.75 -25.77 -0.65
CA TRP A 150 -3.65 -25.22 -2.00
C TRP A 150 -4.85 -25.61 -2.86
N LEU A 151 -5.16 -24.75 -3.84
CA LEU A 151 -6.25 -24.99 -4.79
C LEU A 151 -5.86 -26.10 -5.78
N SER A 152 -6.80 -27.02 -6.04
CA SER A 152 -6.65 -28.11 -7.02
C SER A 152 -7.89 -28.23 -7.88
N GLU A 153 -7.88 -29.08 -8.91
CA GLU A 153 -9.07 -29.39 -9.71
C GLU A 153 -10.24 -29.95 -8.86
N ARG A 154 -9.95 -30.51 -7.69
CA ARG A 154 -10.94 -31.01 -6.73
C ARG A 154 -11.52 -29.84 -5.92
N PRO A 155 -12.83 -29.56 -6.01
CA PRO A 155 -13.43 -28.51 -5.22
C PRO A 155 -13.32 -28.78 -3.72
N PHE A 156 -12.74 -27.80 -3.02
CA PHE A 156 -12.80 -27.66 -1.58
C PHE A 156 -13.24 -26.22 -1.33
N PHE A 157 -14.36 -26.02 -0.66
CA PHE A 157 -14.88 -24.68 -0.39
C PHE A 157 -15.68 -24.64 0.91
N VAL A 158 -15.84 -23.42 1.43
CA VAL A 158 -16.69 -23.10 2.57
C VAL A 158 -17.98 -22.44 2.07
N ALA A 159 -19.11 -22.80 2.67
CA ALA A 159 -20.37 -22.09 2.50
C ALA A 159 -20.87 -21.59 3.87
N ILE A 160 -21.20 -20.31 3.99
CA ILE A 160 -21.68 -19.67 5.22
C ILE A 160 -23.09 -19.14 4.96
N GLY A 161 -24.08 -19.70 5.65
CA GLY A 161 -25.49 -19.46 5.33
C GLY A 161 -26.23 -18.53 6.28
N ARG A 162 -27.12 -17.71 5.71
CA ARG A 162 -28.20 -17.01 6.42
C ARG A 162 -29.48 -17.85 6.39
N PHE A 163 -29.85 -18.36 7.56
CA PHE A 163 -31.08 -19.14 7.77
C PHE A 163 -32.17 -18.25 8.40
N SER A 164 -33.43 -18.61 8.20
CA SER A 164 -34.62 -17.93 8.72
C SER A 164 -34.70 -17.97 10.24
N GLN A 165 -34.15 -19.01 10.87
CA GLN A 165 -34.03 -19.13 12.32
C GLN A 165 -32.67 -19.73 12.69
N GLY A 166 -32.12 -19.27 13.82
CA GLY A 166 -30.89 -19.81 14.41
C GLY A 166 -29.62 -19.03 14.07
N SER A 167 -28.49 -19.58 14.52
CA SER A 167 -27.15 -19.03 14.29
C SER A 167 -26.68 -19.32 12.85
N PRO A 168 -25.70 -18.55 12.33
CA PRO A 168 -24.98 -18.89 11.11
C PRO A 168 -24.52 -20.35 11.11
N ARG A 169 -24.69 -21.05 9.99
CA ARG A 169 -24.11 -22.39 9.79
C ARG A 169 -23.00 -22.32 8.76
N ILE A 170 -21.95 -23.09 8.99
CA ILE A 170 -20.77 -23.19 8.13
C ILE A 170 -20.72 -24.59 7.56
N PHE A 171 -20.56 -24.73 6.25
CA PHE A 171 -20.41 -26.01 5.57
C PHE A 171 -19.04 -26.07 4.93
N LEU A 172 -18.21 -27.03 5.33
CA LEU A 172 -16.91 -27.29 4.71
C LEU A 172 -17.03 -28.49 3.78
N VAL A 173 -16.95 -28.24 2.47
CA VAL A 173 -17.18 -29.24 1.42
C VAL A 173 -15.85 -29.83 0.98
N THR A 174 -15.56 -31.08 1.33
CA THR A 174 -14.23 -31.68 1.15
C THR A 174 -14.31 -33.03 0.42
N PRO A 175 -13.32 -33.41 -0.41
CA PRO A 175 -13.25 -34.75 -0.96
C PRO A 175 -13.20 -35.79 0.17
N GLU A 176 -13.96 -36.88 0.07
CA GLU A 176 -14.10 -37.85 1.15
C GLU A 176 -12.76 -38.50 1.54
N PHE A 177 -11.90 -38.77 0.56
CA PHE A 177 -10.57 -39.35 0.81
C PHE A 177 -9.61 -38.38 1.53
N GLU A 178 -9.87 -37.07 1.46
CA GLU A 178 -9.11 -36.02 2.15
C GLU A 178 -9.74 -35.61 3.48
N ALA A 179 -10.90 -36.14 3.84
CA ALA A 179 -11.65 -35.72 5.02
C ALA A 179 -10.84 -35.80 6.32
N LEU A 180 -9.92 -36.78 6.43
CA LEU A 180 -9.02 -36.87 7.58
C LEU A 180 -8.05 -35.68 7.63
N ARG A 181 -7.38 -35.36 6.51
CA ARG A 181 -6.47 -34.21 6.43
C ARG A 181 -7.23 -32.90 6.63
N ALA A 182 -8.42 -32.77 6.05
CA ALA A 182 -9.29 -31.62 6.21
C ALA A 182 -9.68 -31.40 7.68
N SER A 183 -9.94 -32.47 8.44
CA SER A 183 -10.27 -32.39 9.87
C SER A 183 -9.13 -31.90 10.77
N LEU A 184 -7.89 -31.82 10.25
CA LEU A 184 -6.74 -31.27 10.96
C LEU A 184 -6.63 -29.75 10.85
N ILE A 185 -7.52 -29.10 10.07
CA ILE A 185 -7.59 -27.64 10.03
C ILE A 185 -8.11 -27.16 11.38
N GLU A 186 -7.26 -26.46 12.12
CA GLU A 186 -7.64 -25.85 13.40
C GLU A 186 -8.55 -24.66 13.14
N LEU A 187 -9.81 -24.77 13.59
CA LEU A 187 -10.77 -23.69 13.54
C LEU A 187 -10.84 -22.98 14.90
N PRO A 188 -11.13 -21.67 14.93
CA PRO A 188 -11.33 -20.91 16.16
C PRO A 188 -12.44 -21.51 17.03
N LYS A 189 -12.19 -21.59 18.34
CA LYS A 189 -13.13 -22.17 19.33
C LYS A 189 -14.47 -21.44 19.41
N ASP A 190 -14.51 -20.16 19.04
CA ASP A 190 -15.76 -19.39 19.00
C ASP A 190 -16.66 -19.78 17.80
N LEU A 191 -16.22 -20.73 16.96
CA LEU A 191 -17.00 -21.36 15.89
C LEU A 191 -17.44 -22.79 16.22
N ASP A 192 -17.12 -23.30 17.42
CA ASP A 192 -17.48 -24.66 17.84
C ASP A 192 -19.00 -24.88 17.74
N GLY A 193 -19.39 -25.98 17.09
CA GLY A 193 -20.80 -26.33 16.89
C GLY A 193 -21.50 -25.66 15.70
N LEU A 194 -20.84 -24.72 14.99
CA LEU A 194 -21.40 -24.10 13.77
C LEU A 194 -21.00 -24.82 12.47
N VAL A 195 -19.96 -25.66 12.53
CA VAL A 195 -19.34 -26.28 11.35
C VAL A 195 -19.93 -27.66 11.06
N THR A 196 -20.39 -27.84 9.83
CA THR A 196 -20.82 -29.12 9.26
C THR A 196 -19.86 -29.52 8.14
N TRP A 197 -19.27 -30.71 8.24
CA TRP A 197 -18.44 -31.26 7.18
C TRP A 197 -19.31 -31.97 6.14
N VAL A 198 -19.19 -31.54 4.88
CA VAL A 198 -19.88 -32.14 3.73
C VAL A 198 -18.84 -32.88 2.90
N LYS A 199 -18.97 -34.20 2.82
CA LYS A 199 -18.01 -35.04 2.09
C LYS A 199 -18.58 -35.42 0.73
N TRP A 200 -17.72 -35.45 -0.28
CA TRP A 200 -18.10 -35.93 -1.63
C TRP A 200 -17.09 -36.96 -2.13
N ARG A 201 -17.58 -38.04 -2.74
CA ARG A 201 -16.73 -39.05 -3.39
C ARG A 201 -16.31 -38.61 -4.78
N GLU A 202 -15.21 -39.15 -5.27
CA GLU A 202 -14.68 -38.88 -6.62
C GLU A 202 -15.71 -39.11 -7.76
N ASP A 203 -16.71 -39.97 -7.55
CA ASP A 203 -17.81 -40.23 -8.51
C ASP A 203 -19.07 -39.37 -8.29
N GLN A 204 -19.02 -38.38 -7.40
CA GLN A 204 -20.13 -37.49 -7.06
C GLN A 204 -19.84 -36.04 -7.43
N SER A 205 -20.91 -35.24 -7.58
CA SER A 205 -20.80 -33.79 -7.71
C SER A 205 -20.62 -33.15 -6.33
N PRO A 206 -19.53 -32.40 -6.07
CA PRO A 206 -19.36 -31.65 -4.83
C PRO A 206 -20.45 -30.58 -4.64
N TYR A 207 -20.99 -30.05 -5.75
CA TYR A 207 -22.02 -29.03 -5.74
C TYR A 207 -23.38 -29.60 -5.32
N GLU A 208 -23.71 -30.81 -5.80
CA GLU A 208 -24.92 -31.54 -5.37
C GLU A 208 -24.80 -31.98 -3.91
N ALA A 209 -23.60 -32.41 -3.48
CA ALA A 209 -23.34 -32.74 -2.07
C ALA A 209 -23.57 -31.52 -1.15
N LEU A 210 -23.13 -30.32 -1.57
CA LEU A 210 -23.47 -29.09 -0.87
C LEU A 210 -24.99 -28.85 -0.87
N LYS A 211 -25.65 -28.89 -2.04
CA LYS A 211 -27.09 -28.62 -2.15
C LYS A 211 -27.93 -29.53 -1.25
N ALA A 212 -27.56 -30.81 -1.15
CA ALA A 212 -28.22 -31.77 -0.27
C ALA A 212 -28.02 -31.44 1.22
N ALA A 213 -26.87 -30.86 1.59
CA ALA A 213 -26.57 -30.47 2.97
C ALA A 213 -27.21 -29.14 3.40
N LEU A 214 -27.56 -28.27 2.45
CA LEU A 214 -28.12 -26.94 2.70
C LEU A 214 -29.63 -26.93 3.02
N ASP A 215 -30.27 -28.11 3.10
CA ASP A 215 -31.71 -28.31 3.24
C ASP A 215 -32.52 -27.59 2.11
N ASP A 216 -33.85 -27.64 2.16
CA ASP A 216 -34.72 -26.97 1.16
C ASP A 216 -34.82 -25.45 1.37
N GLU A 217 -34.28 -24.96 2.48
CA GLU A 217 -34.35 -23.55 2.85
C GLU A 217 -33.43 -22.65 2.04
N ILE A 218 -32.23 -23.12 1.69
CA ILE A 218 -31.27 -22.34 0.89
C ILE A 218 -31.45 -22.68 -0.59
N ASN A 219 -31.67 -21.65 -1.41
CA ASN A 219 -31.81 -21.77 -2.85
C ASN A 219 -30.90 -20.85 -3.66
N ALA A 220 -30.13 -19.99 -2.97
CA ALA A 220 -29.25 -19.03 -3.60
C ALA A 220 -27.87 -18.95 -2.95
N PHE A 221 -26.89 -18.44 -3.70
CA PHE A 221 -25.55 -18.18 -3.20
C PHE A 221 -24.99 -16.84 -3.66
N VAL A 222 -24.15 -16.22 -2.83
CA VAL A 222 -23.24 -15.13 -3.19
C VAL A 222 -21.85 -15.72 -3.32
N LEU A 223 -21.14 -15.41 -4.39
CA LEU A 223 -19.81 -15.94 -4.66
C LEU A 223 -18.72 -14.98 -4.19
N ASP A 224 -17.70 -15.49 -3.52
CA ASP A 224 -16.47 -14.74 -3.27
C ASP A 224 -15.72 -14.48 -4.59
N GLY A 225 -15.20 -13.26 -4.73
CA GLY A 225 -14.57 -12.78 -5.96
C GLY A 225 -13.27 -13.51 -6.36
N LEU A 226 -12.66 -14.27 -5.45
CA LEU A 226 -11.46 -15.08 -5.74
C LEU A 226 -11.78 -16.52 -6.15
N THR A 227 -13.06 -16.89 -6.17
CA THR A 227 -13.49 -18.25 -6.53
C THR A 227 -13.24 -18.54 -8.01
N ARG A 228 -12.67 -19.70 -8.31
CA ARG A 228 -12.36 -20.11 -9.69
C ARG A 228 -13.64 -20.35 -10.50
N GLN A 229 -13.58 -20.00 -11.77
CA GLN A 229 -14.74 -19.99 -12.66
C GLN A 229 -15.46 -21.35 -12.78
N PHE A 230 -14.73 -22.46 -12.84
CA PHE A 230 -15.37 -23.79 -12.95
C PHE A 230 -16.14 -24.18 -11.67
N VAL A 231 -15.69 -23.72 -10.49
CA VAL A 231 -16.41 -23.90 -9.22
C VAL A 231 -17.69 -23.07 -9.25
N ALA A 232 -17.59 -21.82 -9.70
CA ALA A 232 -18.76 -20.95 -9.89
C ALA A 232 -19.79 -21.56 -10.85
N GLU A 233 -19.36 -22.11 -11.99
CA GLU A 233 -20.21 -22.79 -12.96
C GLU A 233 -20.87 -24.04 -12.38
N GLY A 234 -20.12 -24.86 -11.64
CA GLY A 234 -20.67 -26.02 -10.95
C GLY A 234 -21.75 -25.65 -9.93
N LEU A 235 -21.56 -24.58 -9.17
CA LEU A 235 -22.54 -24.05 -8.22
C LEU A 235 -23.80 -23.51 -8.92
N ARG A 236 -23.64 -22.80 -10.06
CA ARG A 236 -24.78 -22.29 -10.86
C ARG A 236 -25.68 -23.39 -11.41
N ASN A 237 -25.20 -24.62 -11.53
CA ASN A 237 -26.02 -25.75 -11.96
C ASN A 237 -26.98 -26.25 -10.87
N VAL A 238 -26.71 -25.94 -9.59
CA VAL A 238 -27.46 -26.48 -8.44
C VAL A 238 -28.12 -25.40 -7.57
N LEU A 239 -27.65 -24.15 -7.63
CA LEU A 239 -28.13 -23.01 -6.85
C LEU A 239 -28.21 -21.74 -7.71
N ARG A 240 -29.10 -20.81 -7.34
CA ARG A 240 -29.20 -19.50 -8.00
C ARG A 240 -28.11 -18.56 -7.50
N GLU A 241 -27.30 -17.99 -8.39
CA GLU A 241 -26.34 -16.96 -8.00
C GLU A 241 -27.04 -15.61 -7.76
N GLU A 242 -26.72 -14.96 -6.64
CA GLU A 242 -27.12 -13.61 -6.31
C GLU A 242 -26.00 -12.63 -6.70
N LYS A 243 -26.33 -11.69 -7.59
CA LYS A 243 -25.38 -10.73 -8.19
C LYS A 243 -25.66 -9.28 -7.79
N ASN A 244 -26.48 -9.07 -6.75
CA ASN A 244 -26.74 -7.74 -6.24
C ASN A 244 -25.43 -7.04 -5.84
N TYR A 245 -25.10 -5.98 -6.58
CA TYR A 245 -23.88 -5.20 -6.39
C TYR A 245 -23.79 -4.59 -4.99
N GLU A 246 -24.91 -4.16 -4.41
CA GLU A 246 -24.95 -3.58 -3.06
C GLU A 246 -24.55 -4.62 -2.00
N VAL A 247 -25.01 -5.87 -2.14
CA VAL A 247 -24.63 -6.99 -1.26
C VAL A 247 -23.14 -7.29 -1.39
N LEU A 248 -22.63 -7.40 -2.62
CA LEU A 248 -21.21 -7.65 -2.87
C LEU A 248 -20.32 -6.54 -2.31
N GLU A 249 -20.73 -5.28 -2.47
CA GLU A 249 -20.02 -4.12 -1.92
C GLU A 249 -19.99 -4.16 -0.39
N LYS A 250 -21.15 -4.40 0.25
CA LYS A 250 -21.27 -4.51 1.71
C LYS A 250 -20.40 -5.63 2.28
N ILE A 251 -20.34 -6.78 1.63
CA ILE A 251 -19.46 -7.89 2.02
C ILE A 251 -17.99 -7.49 1.88
N GLY A 252 -17.62 -6.83 0.77
CA GLY A 252 -16.26 -6.30 0.58
C GLY A 252 -15.83 -5.36 1.71
N LEU A 253 -16.71 -4.45 2.13
CA LEU A 253 -16.44 -3.49 3.22
C LEU A 253 -16.08 -4.15 4.55
N ILE A 254 -16.53 -5.39 4.80
CA ILE A 254 -16.21 -6.12 6.03
C ILE A 254 -14.70 -6.32 6.17
N ARG A 255 -13.99 -6.63 5.08
CA ARG A 255 -12.53 -6.80 5.07
C ARG A 255 -11.81 -5.46 4.91
N GLU A 256 -12.38 -4.51 4.20
CA GLU A 256 -11.77 -3.19 3.99
C GLU A 256 -11.59 -2.42 5.30
N ARG A 257 -12.54 -2.56 6.25
CA ARG A 257 -12.56 -1.83 7.52
C ARG A 257 -12.02 -2.68 8.66
N LYS A 258 -10.78 -2.40 9.07
CA LYS A 258 -10.05 -3.16 10.07
C LYS A 258 -10.48 -2.74 11.48
N SER A 259 -10.66 -3.73 12.35
CA SER A 259 -10.76 -3.53 13.79
C SER A 259 -9.43 -3.10 14.40
N HIS A 260 -9.46 -2.61 15.65
CA HIS A 260 -8.24 -2.22 16.37
C HIS A 260 -7.24 -3.37 16.55
N TRP A 261 -7.72 -4.60 16.68
CA TRP A 261 -6.86 -5.79 16.78
C TRP A 261 -6.09 -6.02 15.47
N GLU A 262 -6.77 -5.93 14.34
CA GLU A 262 -6.19 -6.10 13.00
C GLU A 262 -5.20 -5.00 12.66
N VAL A 263 -5.56 -3.74 12.97
CA VAL A 263 -4.62 -2.61 12.87
C VAL A 263 -3.38 -2.84 13.74
N GLY A 264 -3.54 -3.47 14.91
CA GLY A 264 -2.43 -3.88 15.76
C GLY A 264 -1.49 -4.87 15.06
N LEU A 265 -2.04 -5.92 14.44
CA LEU A 265 -1.27 -6.91 13.68
C LEU A 265 -0.54 -6.28 12.48
N LEU A 266 -1.25 -5.47 11.70
CA LEU A 266 -0.67 -4.71 10.58
C LEU A 266 0.45 -3.80 11.04
N ARG A 267 0.27 -3.09 12.17
CA ARG A 267 1.32 -2.25 12.76
C ARG A 267 2.55 -3.05 13.17
N CYS A 268 2.35 -4.23 13.74
CA CYS A 268 3.43 -5.15 14.07
C CYS A 268 4.19 -5.60 12.82
N ALA A 269 3.49 -5.99 11.76
CA ALA A 269 4.10 -6.37 10.49
C ALA A 269 4.94 -5.21 9.91
N ASN A 270 4.33 -4.02 9.78
CA ASN A 270 4.96 -2.85 9.16
C ASN A 270 6.20 -2.36 9.93
N GLN A 271 6.15 -2.30 11.26
CA GLN A 271 7.31 -1.90 12.08
C GLN A 271 8.45 -2.92 12.04
N LYS A 272 8.13 -4.22 11.96
CA LYS A 272 9.11 -5.30 11.81
C LYS A 272 9.82 -5.24 10.45
N THR A 273 9.08 -5.04 9.38
CA THR A 273 9.63 -4.85 8.03
C THR A 273 10.51 -3.60 7.96
N LEU A 274 10.02 -2.46 8.48
CA LEU A 274 10.81 -1.23 8.57
C LEU A 274 12.12 -1.44 9.36
N HIS A 275 12.07 -2.20 10.44
CA HIS A 275 13.27 -2.55 11.21
C HIS A 275 14.28 -3.32 10.36
N ALA A 276 13.85 -4.32 9.58
CA ALA A 276 14.70 -5.09 8.70
C ALA A 276 15.34 -4.22 7.60
N ILE A 277 14.59 -3.31 6.99
CA ILE A 277 15.12 -2.35 6.00
C ILE A 277 16.22 -1.47 6.62
N ARG A 278 15.99 -0.94 7.84
CA ARG A 278 17.00 -0.16 8.58
C ARG A 278 18.27 -0.95 8.87
N LYS A 279 18.12 -2.23 9.24
CA LYS A 279 19.25 -3.13 9.50
C LYS A 279 20.00 -3.48 8.23
N THR A 280 19.28 -3.67 7.13
CA THR A 280 19.85 -3.88 5.79
C THR A 280 20.72 -2.70 5.40
N ARG A 281 20.20 -1.47 5.48
CA ARG A 281 20.95 -0.23 5.20
C ARG A 281 22.26 -0.15 5.99
N LYS A 282 22.26 -0.51 7.29
CA LYS A 282 23.47 -0.49 8.13
C LYS A 282 24.58 -1.44 7.64
N ARG A 283 24.25 -2.47 6.86
CA ARG A 283 25.18 -3.45 6.30
C ARG A 283 25.57 -3.15 4.85
N MET A 284 25.01 -2.11 4.24
CA MET A 284 25.32 -1.71 2.87
C MET A 284 26.58 -0.84 2.79
N HIS A 285 27.24 -0.87 1.64
CA HIS A 285 28.36 0.01 1.30
C HIS A 285 28.35 0.32 -0.19
N LEU A 286 28.98 1.43 -0.60
CA LEU A 286 29.17 1.71 -2.03
C LEU A 286 29.93 0.55 -2.70
N GLY A 287 29.51 0.18 -3.91
CA GLY A 287 30.03 -0.97 -4.66
C GLY A 287 29.41 -2.32 -4.29
N ILE A 288 28.50 -2.38 -3.31
CA ILE A 288 27.68 -3.57 -3.05
C ILE A 288 26.76 -3.83 -4.26
N SER A 289 26.49 -5.10 -4.57
CA SER A 289 25.54 -5.46 -5.63
C SER A 289 24.11 -5.56 -5.10
N GLU A 290 23.14 -5.49 -6.01
CA GLU A 290 21.72 -5.68 -5.68
C GLU A 290 21.50 -7.05 -5.04
N SER A 291 22.01 -8.15 -5.62
CA SER A 291 21.82 -9.50 -5.08
C SER A 291 22.40 -9.69 -3.67
N LYS A 292 23.57 -9.09 -3.39
CA LYS A 292 24.17 -9.13 -2.06
C LYS A 292 23.32 -8.34 -1.05
N THR A 293 22.71 -7.25 -1.49
CA THR A 293 21.80 -6.45 -0.66
C THR A 293 20.48 -7.18 -0.43
N SER A 294 19.90 -7.84 -1.45
CA SER A 294 18.72 -8.70 -1.30
C SER A 294 18.96 -9.82 -0.30
N ARG A 295 20.12 -10.49 -0.34
CA ARG A 295 20.46 -11.52 0.64
C ARG A 295 20.56 -10.97 2.07
N ILE A 296 21.13 -9.77 2.23
CA ILE A 296 21.15 -9.10 3.53
C ILE A 296 19.72 -8.81 4.00
N LEU A 297 18.85 -8.32 3.11
CA LEU A 297 17.45 -8.05 3.41
C LEU A 297 16.71 -9.32 3.84
N GLU A 298 16.84 -10.42 3.11
CA GLU A 298 16.28 -11.73 3.48
C GLU A 298 16.73 -12.16 4.88
N GLU A 299 18.03 -12.06 5.18
CA GLU A 299 18.59 -12.37 6.50
C GLU A 299 18.02 -11.47 7.61
N GLU A 300 17.84 -10.17 7.36
CA GLU A 300 17.26 -9.25 8.34
C GLU A 300 15.75 -9.44 8.52
N MET A 301 15.03 -9.74 7.43
CA MET A 301 13.60 -10.08 7.46
C MET A 301 13.37 -11.36 8.27
N ALA A 302 14.17 -12.40 8.06
CA ALA A 302 14.06 -13.66 8.80
C ALA A 302 14.23 -13.48 10.32
N LYS A 303 15.04 -12.51 10.76
CA LYS A 303 15.24 -12.20 12.19
C LYS A 303 14.03 -11.52 12.85
N THR A 304 13.06 -11.03 12.08
CA THR A 304 11.91 -10.30 12.62
C THR A 304 10.82 -11.22 13.18
N GLY A 305 10.81 -12.50 12.78
CA GLY A 305 9.74 -13.45 13.06
C GLY A 305 8.53 -13.33 12.13
N LEU A 306 8.59 -12.49 11.08
CA LEU A 306 7.54 -12.44 10.06
C LEU A 306 7.50 -13.75 9.24
N MET A 307 6.28 -14.16 8.88
CA MET A 307 6.03 -15.28 7.98
C MET A 307 5.95 -14.79 6.55
N GLY A 308 6.73 -15.39 5.65
CA GLY A 308 6.91 -14.81 4.32
C GLY A 308 7.72 -13.52 4.44
N GLY A 309 8.81 -13.44 3.70
CA GLY A 309 9.69 -12.29 3.69
C GLY A 309 10.23 -12.18 2.29
N GLU A 310 9.67 -11.26 1.53
CA GLU A 310 10.10 -10.97 0.17
C GLU A 310 10.46 -9.51 0.08
N GLY A 311 11.37 -9.20 -0.83
CA GLY A 311 11.70 -7.82 -1.10
C GLY A 311 12.52 -7.68 -2.36
N LEU A 312 12.27 -6.57 -3.05
CA LEU A 312 13.05 -6.15 -4.20
C LEU A 312 14.07 -5.11 -3.76
N VAL A 313 15.25 -5.16 -4.39
CA VAL A 313 16.31 -4.19 -4.20
C VAL A 313 16.75 -3.69 -5.56
N LEU A 314 16.62 -2.38 -5.78
CA LEU A 314 16.94 -1.74 -7.05
C LEU A 314 17.85 -0.53 -6.84
N PHE A 315 18.87 -0.39 -7.68
CA PHE A 315 19.77 0.77 -7.67
C PHE A 315 19.64 1.59 -8.95
N GLY A 316 19.70 2.92 -8.82
CA GLY A 316 19.78 3.82 -9.96
C GLY A 316 18.69 3.58 -11.02
N GLU A 317 19.10 3.33 -12.26
CA GLU A 317 18.18 3.12 -13.38
C GLU A 317 17.27 1.90 -13.22
N ASN A 318 17.65 0.89 -12.43
CA ASN A 318 16.79 -0.26 -12.18
C ASN A 318 15.55 0.16 -11.36
N ALA A 319 15.70 1.13 -10.46
CA ALA A 319 14.59 1.67 -9.68
C ALA A 319 13.60 2.48 -10.54
N ALA A 320 14.00 2.90 -11.75
CA ALA A 320 13.13 3.57 -12.71
C ALA A 320 12.08 2.62 -13.34
N LEU A 321 12.11 1.33 -13.00
CA LEU A 321 11.10 0.35 -13.36
C LEU A 321 10.34 -0.05 -12.06
N PRO A 322 9.03 0.24 -11.95
CA PRO A 322 8.27 0.04 -10.70
C PRO A 322 8.37 -1.36 -10.10
N HIS A 323 8.42 -2.37 -10.96
CA HIS A 323 8.61 -3.79 -10.62
C HIS A 323 9.88 -4.37 -11.27
N GLY A 324 10.95 -3.57 -11.35
CA GLY A 324 12.22 -4.02 -11.91
C GLY A 324 12.74 -5.28 -11.20
N SER A 325 13.35 -6.20 -11.95
CA SER A 325 13.89 -7.45 -11.40
C SER A 325 15.35 -7.32 -10.92
N GLY A 326 15.93 -6.12 -11.02
CA GLY A 326 17.37 -5.89 -10.84
C GLY A 326 18.21 -6.45 -11.98
N THR A 327 19.46 -6.02 -12.06
CA THR A 327 20.46 -6.51 -13.03
C THR A 327 21.75 -6.96 -12.33
N ASP A 328 21.71 -7.10 -11.00
CA ASP A 328 22.85 -7.32 -10.12
C ASP A 328 23.95 -6.25 -10.24
N ARG A 329 23.55 -5.02 -10.62
CA ARG A 329 24.48 -3.91 -10.73
C ARG A 329 25.04 -3.53 -9.36
N LYS A 330 26.20 -2.87 -9.38
CA LYS A 330 26.84 -2.33 -8.18
C LYS A 330 26.38 -0.91 -7.93
N LEU A 331 26.05 -0.61 -6.67
CA LEU A 331 25.66 0.73 -6.24
C LEU A 331 26.82 1.72 -6.40
N ILE A 332 26.64 2.79 -7.17
CA ILE A 332 27.64 3.86 -7.31
C ILE A 332 27.28 5.11 -6.49
N LYS A 333 28.22 6.07 -6.41
CA LYS A 333 28.09 7.25 -5.54
C LYS A 333 26.91 8.16 -5.90
N SER A 334 26.51 8.23 -7.16
CA SER A 334 25.46 9.12 -7.66
C SER A 334 24.06 8.49 -7.65
N GLU A 335 23.91 7.28 -7.13
CA GLU A 335 22.67 6.52 -7.17
C GLU A 335 22.01 6.39 -5.80
N MET A 336 20.68 6.33 -5.84
CA MET A 336 19.85 5.95 -4.70
C MET A 336 19.60 4.44 -4.70
N VAL A 337 19.22 3.95 -3.54
CA VAL A 337 18.77 2.58 -3.28
C VAL A 337 17.27 2.63 -3.07
N LEU A 338 16.52 1.79 -3.78
CA LEU A 338 15.13 1.49 -3.50
C LEU A 338 15.04 0.06 -2.94
N ILE A 339 14.47 -0.07 -1.74
CA ILE A 339 14.10 -1.35 -1.15
C ILE A 339 12.59 -1.32 -0.94
N ASP A 340 11.91 -2.32 -1.44
CA ASP A 340 10.51 -2.57 -1.16
C ASP A 340 10.39 -4.00 -0.63
N ALA A 341 9.76 -4.16 0.53
CA ALA A 341 9.74 -5.39 1.28
C ALA A 341 8.45 -5.55 2.09
N GLY A 342 8.09 -6.81 2.32
CA GLY A 342 6.89 -7.17 3.06
C GLY A 342 6.95 -8.56 3.70
N GLY A 343 6.07 -8.78 4.66
CA GLY A 343 5.92 -10.05 5.36
C GLY A 343 4.66 -10.09 6.21
N LYS A 344 4.34 -11.25 6.80
CA LYS A 344 3.10 -11.45 7.55
C LYS A 344 3.32 -11.58 9.05
N TRP A 345 2.45 -10.93 9.82
CA TRP A 345 2.33 -11.14 11.27
C TRP A 345 0.89 -11.49 11.63
N GLY A 346 0.67 -12.67 12.23
CA GLY A 346 -0.70 -13.16 12.53
C GLY A 346 -1.61 -13.24 11.31
N GLY A 347 -1.05 -13.50 10.11
CA GLY A 347 -1.76 -13.51 8.84
C GLY A 347 -1.87 -12.17 8.11
N TYR A 348 -1.58 -11.03 8.78
CA TYR A 348 -1.69 -9.68 8.20
C TYR A 348 -0.37 -9.21 7.59
N VAL A 349 -0.46 -8.58 6.41
CA VAL A 349 0.67 -8.23 5.56
C VAL A 349 1.20 -6.82 5.86
N SER A 350 2.51 -6.65 5.81
CA SER A 350 3.13 -5.34 5.63
C SER A 350 3.62 -5.15 4.20
N ASP A 351 3.65 -3.92 3.74
CA ASP A 351 4.26 -3.52 2.47
C ASP A 351 4.93 -2.15 2.68
N ILE A 352 6.26 -2.09 2.50
CA ILE A 352 7.07 -0.92 2.83
C ILE A 352 8.16 -0.72 1.79
N THR A 353 8.05 0.40 1.07
CA THR A 353 9.10 0.92 0.19
C THR A 353 9.87 2.07 0.84
N ARG A 354 11.20 2.03 0.73
CA ARG A 354 12.13 3.11 1.06
C ARG A 354 13.08 3.38 -0.09
N THR A 355 13.19 4.64 -0.48
CA THR A 355 14.24 5.11 -1.38
C THR A 355 15.21 6.03 -0.61
N PHE A 356 16.50 5.72 -0.60
CA PHE A 356 17.49 6.45 0.21
C PHE A 356 18.90 6.43 -0.39
N ALA A 357 19.77 7.30 0.13
CA ALA A 357 21.20 7.31 -0.17
C ALA A 357 22.03 6.74 0.98
N LEU A 358 23.20 6.19 0.66
CA LEU A 358 24.19 5.78 1.64
C LEU A 358 25.10 6.93 2.06
N ALA A 359 25.79 6.76 3.18
CA ALA A 359 26.85 7.68 3.58
C ALA A 359 27.92 7.78 2.47
N ASN A 360 28.44 9.00 2.25
CA ASN A 360 29.40 9.33 1.19
C ASN A 360 28.89 9.24 -0.26
N SER A 361 27.58 9.02 -0.48
CA SER A 361 26.96 9.26 -1.78
C SER A 361 27.04 10.74 -2.18
N LYS A 362 27.09 10.99 -3.49
CA LYS A 362 27.05 12.31 -4.14
C LYS A 362 25.84 12.36 -5.06
N ILE A 363 24.65 12.37 -4.45
CA ILE A 363 23.39 12.38 -5.19
C ILE A 363 23.20 13.74 -5.88
N PRO A 364 22.89 13.78 -7.18
CA PRO A 364 22.56 15.02 -7.86
C PRO A 364 21.37 15.73 -7.19
N LEU A 365 21.43 17.06 -7.09
CA LEU A 365 20.35 17.85 -6.47
C LEU A 365 18.99 17.56 -7.12
N SER A 366 18.96 17.41 -8.45
CA SER A 366 17.76 17.06 -9.20
C SER A 366 17.13 15.72 -8.82
N HIS A 367 17.92 14.75 -8.32
CA HIS A 367 17.39 13.48 -7.82
C HIS A 367 16.81 13.62 -6.41
N ILE A 368 17.39 14.51 -5.59
CA ILE A 368 16.85 14.86 -4.27
C ILE A 368 15.52 15.59 -4.44
N GLU A 369 15.40 16.49 -5.43
CA GLU A 369 14.14 17.17 -5.76
C GLU A 369 13.04 16.18 -6.17
N ILE A 370 13.37 15.11 -6.92
CA ILE A 370 12.43 14.01 -7.21
C ILE A 370 11.98 13.35 -5.91
N TRP A 371 12.91 13.05 -5.01
CA TRP A 371 12.59 12.43 -3.73
C TRP A 371 11.67 13.32 -2.88
N GLU A 372 11.93 14.62 -2.82
CA GLU A 372 11.08 15.58 -2.12
C GLU A 372 9.69 15.70 -2.75
N ALA A 373 9.59 15.60 -4.08
CA ALA A 373 8.30 15.59 -4.78
C ALA A 373 7.49 14.33 -4.40
N VAL A 374 8.12 13.15 -4.38
CA VAL A 374 7.48 11.91 -3.93
C VAL A 374 7.08 11.98 -2.46
N HIS A 375 7.93 12.52 -1.59
CA HIS A 375 7.63 12.72 -0.17
C HIS A 375 6.42 13.62 0.05
N LYS A 376 6.34 14.75 -0.66
CA LYS A 376 5.16 15.63 -0.66
C LYS A 376 3.92 14.92 -1.19
N ALA A 377 4.06 14.15 -2.26
CA ALA A 377 2.96 13.38 -2.84
C ALA A 377 2.42 12.32 -1.88
N GLN A 378 3.28 11.67 -1.08
CA GLN A 378 2.87 10.68 -0.09
C GLN A 378 2.02 11.31 1.02
N HIS A 379 2.34 12.55 1.41
CA HIS A 379 1.65 13.27 2.47
C HIS A 379 0.38 14.01 2.01
N ALA A 380 0.27 14.33 0.72
CA ALA A 380 -0.85 15.09 0.17
C ALA A 380 -2.23 14.42 0.37
N PRO A 381 -2.40 13.09 0.18
CA PRO A 381 -3.63 12.37 0.49
C PRO A 381 -4.06 12.52 1.94
N TYR A 382 -3.11 12.41 2.88
CA TYR A 382 -3.36 12.58 4.30
C TYR A 382 -3.78 14.02 4.65
N ALA A 383 -3.11 15.01 4.06
CA ALA A 383 -3.47 16.40 4.24
C ALA A 383 -4.88 16.71 3.70
N TYR A 384 -5.24 16.14 2.54
CA TYR A 384 -6.57 16.27 1.95
C TYR A 384 -7.64 15.59 2.79
N LEU A 385 -7.39 14.36 3.27
CA LEU A 385 -8.33 13.62 4.10
C LEU A 385 -8.77 14.43 5.34
N LYS A 386 -7.82 15.14 5.97
CA LYS A 386 -8.10 16.01 7.13
C LYS A 386 -8.99 17.21 6.83
N THR A 387 -9.17 17.59 5.57
CA THR A 387 -10.11 18.66 5.19
C THR A 387 -11.52 18.13 4.96
N THR A 388 -11.74 16.83 5.12
CA THR A 388 -13.03 16.15 4.91
C THR A 388 -13.55 15.55 6.23
N ASN A 389 -14.81 15.13 6.24
CA ASN A 389 -15.46 14.54 7.42
C ASN A 389 -16.46 13.46 6.98
N THR A 390 -17.10 12.80 7.93
CA THR A 390 -18.06 11.73 7.63
C THR A 390 -19.35 12.20 6.93
N THR A 391 -19.67 13.49 6.97
CA THR A 391 -20.83 14.06 6.24
C THR A 391 -20.52 14.24 4.75
N ILE A 392 -19.29 14.63 4.43
CA ILE A 392 -18.80 14.78 3.05
C ILE A 392 -17.47 14.02 2.93
N PRO A 393 -17.50 12.67 2.86
CA PRO A 393 -16.29 11.88 2.81
C PRO A 393 -15.52 12.11 1.51
N ALA A 394 -14.19 12.12 1.61
CA ALA A 394 -13.34 12.02 0.43
C ALA A 394 -13.60 10.71 -0.33
N THR A 395 -13.40 10.70 -1.64
CA THR A 395 -13.29 9.47 -2.43
C THR A 395 -11.84 9.03 -2.54
N PHE A 396 -11.60 7.76 -2.83
CA PHE A 396 -10.23 7.26 -3.07
C PHE A 396 -9.59 7.92 -4.32
N ALA A 397 -10.40 8.29 -5.31
CA ALA A 397 -9.97 9.05 -6.49
C ALA A 397 -9.46 10.45 -6.11
N GLN A 398 -10.07 11.11 -5.13
CA GLN A 398 -9.59 12.41 -4.63
C GLN A 398 -8.26 12.29 -3.90
N LEU A 399 -8.02 11.18 -3.18
CA LEU A 399 -6.73 10.89 -2.57
C LEU A 399 -5.63 10.72 -3.65
N ASP A 400 -5.88 9.91 -4.69
CA ASP A 400 -4.95 9.73 -5.83
C ASP A 400 -4.66 11.08 -6.53
N LYS A 401 -5.70 11.88 -6.78
CA LYS A 401 -5.57 13.22 -7.39
C LYS A 401 -4.70 14.16 -6.54
N ALA A 402 -4.80 14.11 -5.22
CA ALA A 402 -3.98 14.93 -4.32
C ALA A 402 -2.49 14.59 -4.44
N ALA A 403 -2.14 13.30 -4.50
CA ALA A 403 -0.76 12.86 -4.70
C ALA A 403 -0.21 13.23 -6.08
N ARG A 404 -0.99 12.98 -7.15
CA ARG A 404 -0.61 13.36 -8.53
C ARG A 404 -0.36 14.85 -8.67
N SER A 405 -1.20 15.68 -8.05
CA SER A 405 -1.05 17.14 -8.10
C SER A 405 0.31 17.62 -7.56
N ALA A 406 0.86 16.96 -6.53
CA ALA A 406 2.18 17.26 -6.00
C ALA A 406 3.31 16.89 -6.98
N ILE A 407 3.19 15.76 -7.69
CA ILE A 407 4.16 15.32 -8.71
C ILE A 407 4.07 16.20 -9.96
N ASP A 408 2.86 16.54 -10.42
CA ASP A 408 2.65 17.42 -11.58
C ASP A 408 3.26 18.80 -11.36
N SER A 409 3.09 19.35 -10.14
CA SER A 409 3.71 20.62 -9.77
C SER A 409 5.24 20.59 -9.86
N TRP A 410 5.88 19.44 -9.59
CA TRP A 410 7.33 19.29 -9.76
C TRP A 410 7.71 19.09 -11.24
N ALA A 411 6.91 18.34 -12.00
CA ALA A 411 7.15 18.05 -13.41
C ALA A 411 6.92 19.27 -14.32
N GLY A 412 6.32 20.35 -13.81
CA GLY A 412 5.97 21.54 -14.58
C GLY A 412 4.79 21.31 -15.53
N SER A 413 4.02 20.23 -15.34
CA SER A 413 2.75 20.00 -16.01
C SER A 413 1.64 20.82 -15.33
N THR A 414 0.56 21.08 -16.05
CA THR A 414 -0.63 21.70 -15.45
C THR A 414 -1.26 20.73 -14.44
N ALA A 415 -0.99 20.96 -13.16
CA ALA A 415 -1.62 20.25 -12.06
C ALA A 415 -3.15 20.45 -12.11
N GLY A 416 -3.92 19.37 -11.93
CA GLY A 416 -5.37 19.45 -11.73
C GLY A 416 -6.26 19.11 -12.92
N THR A 417 -5.74 18.51 -14.00
CA THR A 417 -6.62 17.85 -14.97
C THR A 417 -7.34 16.67 -14.32
N ASP A 418 -8.61 16.44 -14.66
CA ASP A 418 -9.34 15.26 -14.16
C ASP A 418 -8.86 13.95 -14.80
N ILE A 419 -8.02 14.05 -15.84
CA ILE A 419 -7.36 12.93 -16.49
C ILE A 419 -6.00 12.71 -15.80
N PRO A 420 -5.76 11.55 -15.17
CA PRO A 420 -4.47 11.23 -14.57
C PRO A 420 -3.38 11.07 -15.62
N ASN A 421 -2.19 11.62 -15.34
CA ASN A 421 -0.98 11.39 -16.12
C ASN A 421 -0.23 10.16 -15.58
N PHE A 422 0.05 9.19 -16.45
CA PHE A 422 0.78 7.96 -16.14
C PHE A 422 2.19 7.89 -16.76
N ASP A 423 2.70 8.97 -17.36
CA ASP A 423 4.03 9.00 -17.97
C ASP A 423 5.16 8.96 -16.94
N ILE A 424 4.91 9.48 -15.74
CA ILE A 424 5.90 9.63 -14.66
C ILE A 424 5.46 8.86 -13.41
N PHE A 425 4.21 9.08 -12.98
CA PHE A 425 3.56 8.34 -11.90
C PHE A 425 2.67 7.27 -12.51
N THR A 426 3.29 6.12 -12.78
CA THR A 426 2.85 5.10 -13.74
C THR A 426 1.74 4.15 -13.25
N HIS A 427 1.38 4.21 -11.96
CA HIS A 427 0.39 3.34 -11.35
C HIS A 427 -0.53 4.12 -10.40
N ARG A 428 -1.47 3.40 -9.76
CA ARG A 428 -2.36 3.91 -8.70
C ARG A 428 -1.56 4.44 -7.50
N LEU A 429 -2.16 5.30 -6.68
CA LEU A 429 -1.57 5.77 -5.43
C LEU A 429 -1.36 4.68 -4.38
N GLY A 430 -2.22 3.68 -4.38
CA GLY A 430 -2.07 2.56 -3.46
C GLY A 430 -3.23 1.59 -3.53
N HIS A 431 -3.21 0.63 -2.61
CA HIS A 431 -4.20 -0.42 -2.48
C HIS A 431 -4.49 -0.70 -1.02
N GLY A 432 -5.63 -1.33 -0.77
CA GLY A 432 -6.00 -1.88 0.51
C GLY A 432 -5.01 -2.97 0.89
N ILE A 433 -4.82 -3.13 2.19
CA ILE A 433 -3.91 -4.13 2.74
C ILE A 433 -4.53 -4.73 3.99
N GLY A 434 -4.38 -6.04 4.16
CA GLY A 434 -4.99 -6.80 5.24
C GLY A 434 -4.36 -8.18 5.33
N ILE A 435 -5.16 -9.22 5.12
CA ILE A 435 -4.66 -10.60 5.00
C ILE A 435 -3.96 -10.79 3.65
N GLU A 436 -4.37 -10.03 2.65
CA GLU A 436 -3.68 -9.91 1.36
C GLU A 436 -2.78 -8.66 1.36
N GLY A 437 -1.68 -8.74 0.60
CA GLY A 437 -0.85 -7.56 0.35
C GLY A 437 -1.62 -6.53 -0.46
N HIS A 438 -2.31 -7.00 -1.52
CA HIS A 438 -3.19 -6.18 -2.33
C HIS A 438 -4.64 -6.66 -2.16
N GLU A 439 -5.47 -5.85 -1.52
CA GLU A 439 -6.92 -6.02 -1.47
C GLU A 439 -7.62 -4.69 -1.76
N SER A 440 -8.94 -4.72 -1.88
CA SER A 440 -9.75 -3.50 -1.90
C SER A 440 -9.57 -2.71 -0.59
N PRO A 441 -9.68 -1.37 -0.57
CA PRO A 441 -9.96 -0.45 -1.67
C PRO A 441 -8.75 -0.13 -2.57
N TYR A 442 -8.97 0.39 -3.78
CA TYR A 442 -7.87 0.86 -4.65
C TYR A 442 -7.89 2.38 -4.77
N LEU A 443 -6.73 3.02 -4.54
CA LEU A 443 -6.59 4.48 -4.58
C LEU A 443 -6.19 4.91 -5.98
N ILE A 444 -7.19 5.12 -6.83
CA ILE A 444 -7.00 5.45 -8.24
C ILE A 444 -8.11 6.38 -8.74
N GLN A 445 -7.80 7.34 -9.60
CA GLN A 445 -8.83 8.09 -10.33
C GLN A 445 -9.66 7.17 -11.26
N GLY A 446 -10.94 7.53 -11.47
CA GLY A 446 -11.89 6.76 -12.27
C GLY A 446 -12.85 5.92 -11.43
N SER A 447 -13.70 5.12 -12.08
CA SER A 447 -14.85 4.45 -11.44
C SER A 447 -14.48 3.57 -10.23
N LEU A 448 -13.30 2.96 -10.23
CA LEU A 448 -12.82 2.12 -9.12
C LEU A 448 -12.52 2.91 -7.84
N GLY A 449 -12.21 4.20 -7.95
CA GLY A 449 -11.90 5.07 -6.81
C GLY A 449 -13.02 6.00 -6.38
N GLU A 450 -14.20 5.93 -6.98
CA GLU A 450 -15.35 6.78 -6.61
C GLU A 450 -15.97 6.40 -5.26
N ARG A 451 -15.58 5.24 -4.70
CA ARG A 451 -16.03 4.84 -3.37
C ARG A 451 -15.46 5.79 -2.30
N GLN A 452 -16.29 6.01 -1.29
CA GLN A 452 -15.98 6.92 -0.19
C GLN A 452 -15.02 6.28 0.82
N VAL A 453 -14.07 7.08 1.29
CA VAL A 453 -13.20 6.74 2.41
C VAL A 453 -14.03 6.69 3.70
N ARG A 454 -13.77 5.68 4.54
CA ARG A 454 -14.46 5.47 5.82
C ARG A 454 -13.46 5.12 6.91
N SER A 455 -13.85 5.38 8.16
CA SER A 455 -13.07 4.99 9.33
C SER A 455 -12.84 3.47 9.36
N GLY A 456 -11.60 3.08 9.64
CA GLY A 456 -11.13 1.70 9.62
C GLY A 456 -10.54 1.25 8.28
N HIS A 457 -10.69 2.01 7.18
CA HIS A 457 -9.97 1.67 5.95
C HIS A 457 -8.46 1.70 6.17
N VAL A 458 -7.77 0.68 5.65
CA VAL A 458 -6.31 0.58 5.66
C VAL A 458 -5.82 0.38 4.24
N PHE A 459 -4.84 1.19 3.82
CA PHE A 459 -4.24 1.15 2.48
C PHE A 459 -2.79 1.62 2.48
N SER A 460 -2.03 1.26 1.44
CA SER A 460 -0.72 1.84 1.13
C SER A 460 -0.87 3.27 0.57
N LEU A 461 0.10 4.12 0.88
CA LEU A 461 0.33 5.39 0.20
C LEU A 461 1.73 5.34 -0.41
N GLU A 462 1.78 5.00 -1.70
CA GLU A 462 2.99 4.59 -2.41
C GLU A 462 3.26 5.38 -3.72
N PRO A 463 3.13 6.73 -3.73
CA PRO A 463 3.41 7.46 -4.95
C PRO A 463 4.85 7.25 -5.40
N GLY A 464 5.04 7.18 -6.72
CA GLY A 464 6.36 6.97 -7.31
C GLY A 464 6.57 7.83 -8.54
N ILE A 465 7.80 8.29 -8.72
CA ILE A 465 8.29 8.89 -9.96
C ILE A 465 9.22 7.88 -10.63
N TYR A 466 8.94 7.53 -11.87
CA TYR A 466 9.72 6.58 -12.66
C TYR A 466 10.13 7.22 -13.98
N LEU A 467 11.43 7.42 -14.18
CA LEU A 467 12.01 8.01 -15.38
C LEU A 467 12.94 6.99 -16.03
N PRO A 468 12.45 6.06 -16.86
CA PRO A 468 13.29 5.04 -17.50
C PRO A 468 14.43 5.66 -18.32
N ILE A 469 15.57 4.98 -18.41
CA ILE A 469 16.74 5.48 -19.16
C ILE A 469 16.43 5.77 -20.65
N ASN A 470 15.55 4.97 -21.25
CA ASN A 470 15.09 5.11 -22.63
C ASN A 470 13.78 5.91 -22.76
N GLY A 471 13.31 6.51 -21.66
CA GLY A 471 12.10 7.33 -21.63
C GLY A 471 12.35 8.77 -22.04
N LYS A 472 11.27 9.54 -22.20
CA LYS A 472 11.34 10.98 -22.40
C LYS A 472 11.92 11.65 -21.13
N PRO A 473 12.97 12.46 -21.23
CA PRO A 473 13.51 13.16 -20.06
C PRO A 473 12.49 14.14 -19.48
N VAL A 474 12.42 14.20 -18.15
CA VAL A 474 11.62 15.19 -17.40
C VAL A 474 12.60 16.07 -16.63
N ASN A 475 12.51 17.39 -16.83
CA ASN A 475 13.49 18.35 -16.28
C ASN A 475 14.95 17.97 -16.62
N GLY A 476 15.18 17.33 -17.77
CA GLY A 476 16.50 16.85 -18.21
C GLY A 476 16.98 15.56 -17.55
N ILE A 477 16.11 14.82 -16.84
CA ILE A 477 16.46 13.63 -16.05
C ILE A 477 15.85 12.38 -16.67
N ASN A 478 16.63 11.29 -16.69
CA ASN A 478 16.23 9.91 -16.97
C ASN A 478 17.07 8.94 -16.12
N GLY A 479 16.74 7.66 -16.13
CA GLY A 479 17.43 6.62 -15.36
C GLY A 479 17.26 6.74 -13.84
N VAL A 480 16.14 7.30 -13.37
CA VAL A 480 15.88 7.52 -11.94
C VAL A 480 14.48 7.03 -11.59
N GLY A 481 14.38 6.29 -10.49
CA GLY A 481 13.09 6.00 -9.87
C GLY A 481 13.13 6.22 -8.37
N VAL A 482 12.03 6.74 -7.83
CA VAL A 482 11.83 6.97 -6.41
C VAL A 482 10.41 6.58 -6.05
N ARG A 483 10.26 5.73 -5.03
CA ARG A 483 9.00 5.41 -4.38
C ARG A 483 9.18 5.47 -2.87
N LEU A 484 8.17 5.98 -2.18
CA LEU A 484 8.04 5.91 -0.73
C LEU A 484 6.68 5.31 -0.43
N GLU A 485 6.65 4.30 0.43
CA GLU A 485 5.42 3.61 0.75
C GLU A 485 5.33 3.33 2.24
N ASP A 486 4.15 3.64 2.76
CA ASP A 486 3.78 3.38 4.14
C ASP A 486 2.29 3.07 4.20
N CYS A 487 1.93 2.08 5.01
CA CYS A 487 0.53 1.76 5.28
C CYS A 487 -0.10 2.79 6.22
N PHE A 488 -1.32 3.18 5.91
CA PHE A 488 -2.10 4.20 6.62
C PHE A 488 -3.47 3.64 7.01
N VAL A 489 -3.90 3.90 8.25
CA VAL A 489 -5.27 3.63 8.70
C VAL A 489 -6.04 4.92 8.87
N VAL A 490 -7.24 4.98 8.29
CA VAL A 490 -8.18 6.08 8.48
C VAL A 490 -8.85 5.94 9.83
N THR A 491 -8.83 7.01 10.61
CA THR A 491 -9.54 7.11 11.89
C THR A 491 -10.50 8.28 11.88
N GLU A 492 -11.35 8.37 12.88
CA GLU A 492 -12.34 9.43 13.04
C GLU A 492 -12.21 9.98 14.46
N ASP A 493 -12.40 11.29 14.64
CA ASP A 493 -12.49 11.90 15.97
C ASP A 493 -13.94 12.05 16.44
N GLU A 494 -14.11 12.55 17.67
CA GLU A 494 -15.43 12.68 18.31
C GLU A 494 -16.39 13.59 17.54
N ASP A 495 -15.86 14.52 16.74
CA ASP A 495 -16.63 15.49 15.94
C ASP A 495 -16.89 14.98 14.50
N GLY A 496 -16.51 13.73 14.19
CA GLY A 496 -16.68 13.12 12.88
C GLY A 496 -15.65 13.56 11.82
N GLY A 497 -14.59 14.24 12.25
CA GLY A 497 -13.47 14.63 11.40
C GLY A 497 -12.57 13.44 11.09
N PHE A 498 -12.18 13.28 9.82
CA PHE A 498 -11.25 12.22 9.47
C PHE A 498 -9.83 12.56 9.92
N LYS A 499 -9.22 11.57 10.57
CA LYS A 499 -7.81 11.52 10.94
C LYS A 499 -7.20 10.28 10.29
N GLY A 500 -6.01 9.94 10.75
CA GLY A 500 -5.47 8.62 10.56
C GLY A 500 -4.04 8.53 11.02
N GLU A 501 -3.55 7.31 10.98
CA GLU A 501 -2.30 6.92 11.59
C GLU A 501 -1.47 6.11 10.61
N TRP A 502 -0.19 6.46 10.54
CA TRP A 502 0.80 5.67 9.82
C TRP A 502 1.17 4.44 10.66
N LEU A 503 1.22 3.27 10.02
CA LEU A 503 1.51 2.01 10.72
C LEU A 503 3.01 1.80 10.93
N SER A 504 3.83 2.24 9.99
CA SER A 504 5.31 2.26 10.01
C SER A 504 5.88 3.61 10.48
N GLY A 505 5.14 4.71 10.24
CA GLY A 505 5.63 6.07 10.36
C GLY A 505 6.33 6.49 9.06
N PRO A 506 5.86 7.57 8.40
CA PRO A 506 6.38 7.95 7.10
C PRO A 506 7.78 8.52 7.27
N VAL A 507 8.55 8.48 6.20
CA VAL A 507 9.87 9.13 6.19
C VAL A 507 9.68 10.62 6.48
N GLN A 508 10.51 11.21 7.35
CA GLN A 508 10.33 12.61 7.79
C GLN A 508 11.10 13.58 6.90
N SER A 509 12.31 13.22 6.51
CA SER A 509 13.20 14.07 5.73
C SER A 509 14.14 13.26 4.84
N TRP A 510 14.77 13.93 3.88
CA TRP A 510 15.78 13.31 3.03
C TRP A 510 16.88 12.66 3.87
N GLY A 511 17.17 11.37 3.58
CA GLY A 511 18.19 10.59 4.26
C GLY A 511 17.69 9.75 5.42
N ASP A 512 16.45 9.94 5.87
CA ASP A 512 15.77 9.04 6.79
C ASP A 512 15.38 7.71 6.10
N VAL A 513 15.27 6.65 6.89
CA VAL A 513 14.73 5.34 6.48
C VAL A 513 13.76 4.86 7.53
#